data_AF-A0A1H3R7L8-F1
#
_entry.id   AF-A0A1H3R7L8-F1
#
_cell.length_a   1.000
_cell.length_b   1.000
_cell.length_c   1.000
_cell.angle_alpha   90.00
_cell.angle_beta   90.00
_cell.angle_gamma   90.00
#
_symmetry.space_group_name_H-M   'P 1'
#
loop_
_entity.id
_entity.type
_entity.pdbx_description
1 polymer ?
#
loop_
_entity_poly.entity_id
_entity_poly.type
_entity_poly.pdbx_seq_one_letter_code
_entity_poly.pdbx_strand_id
1 'polypeptide(L)'
;MLWNVAHGTSWNDNGVVILAVCLRMLTVALALASVQAWGKRIPSWIVLAGLWGAAAVQLVYPVAETVVKGLILTGAMHPLDKGISNMSPEGWFNFGAMWAIWGVPGVLFLLAALSYRARTPVRAWWILLGVIGGTALLGGLGILIG
;
A
#
# COMPACT_ATOMS: atom_id res chain seq x y z
N MET A 1 -7.42 17.96 15.73
CA MET A 1 -8.88 18.17 15.73
C MET A 1 -9.26 19.62 16.05
N LEU A 2 -8.83 20.18 17.19
CA LEU A 2 -9.16 21.58 17.56
C LEU A 2 -8.61 22.65 16.60
N TRP A 3 -7.48 22.39 15.95
CA TRP A 3 -6.87 23.31 14.97
C TRP A 3 -7.66 23.45 13.67
N ASN A 4 -8.36 22.39 13.23
CA ASN A 4 -9.08 22.36 11.94
C ASN A 4 -10.43 23.08 12.00
N VAL A 5 -11.04 23.16 13.18
CA VAL A 5 -12.29 23.91 13.42
C VAL A 5 -12.05 25.42 13.34
N ALA A 6 -10.85 25.90 13.70
CA ALA A 6 -10.50 27.31 13.67
C ALA A 6 -10.17 27.85 12.25
N HIS A 7 -9.89 26.98 11.27
CA HIS A 7 -9.32 27.38 9.97
C HIS A 7 -10.22 27.08 8.75
N GLY A 8 -11.49 26.72 8.95
CA GLY A 8 -12.45 26.60 7.84
C GLY A 8 -12.04 25.57 6.77
N THR A 9 -11.39 24.48 7.17
CA THR A 9 -11.05 23.39 6.25
C THR A 9 -12.32 22.62 5.86
N SER A 10 -12.46 22.31 4.57
CA SER A 10 -13.62 21.60 4.05
C SER A 10 -13.77 20.25 4.75
N TRP A 11 -15.00 19.82 5.03
CA TRP A 11 -15.26 18.52 5.68
C TRP A 11 -14.67 17.33 4.89
N ASN A 12 -14.39 17.53 3.59
CA ASN A 12 -13.82 16.53 2.70
C ASN A 12 -12.37 16.14 3.09
N ASP A 13 -11.54 17.12 3.44
CA ASP A 13 -10.13 16.89 3.81
C ASP A 13 -9.99 16.10 5.11
N ASN A 14 -10.84 16.40 6.09
CA ASN A 14 -10.89 15.65 7.34
C ASN A 14 -11.36 14.19 7.12
N GLY A 15 -12.27 13.96 6.18
CA GLY A 15 -12.76 12.64 5.81
C GLY A 15 -11.65 11.74 5.25
N VAL A 16 -10.81 12.26 4.36
CA VAL A 16 -9.66 11.52 3.78
C VAL A 16 -8.65 11.15 4.86
N VAL A 17 -8.35 12.07 5.79
CA VAL A 17 -7.44 11.79 6.90
C VAL A 17 -7.99 10.70 7.82
N ILE A 18 -9.29 10.77 8.18
CA ILE A 18 -9.94 9.74 9.00
C ILE A 18 -9.89 8.38 8.29
N LEU A 19 -10.21 8.34 7.00
CA LEU A 19 -10.15 7.14 6.19
C LEU A 19 -8.74 6.54 6.17
N ALA A 20 -7.72 7.36 5.96
CA ALA A 20 -6.32 6.92 5.97
C ALA A 20 -5.91 6.32 7.33
N VAL A 21 -6.32 6.96 8.44
CA VAL A 21 -6.08 6.43 9.80
C VAL A 21 -6.79 5.10 9.99
N CYS A 22 -8.06 4.99 9.62
CA CYS A 22 -8.83 3.74 9.72
C CYS A 22 -8.19 2.62 8.90
N LEU A 23 -7.77 2.90 7.66
CA LEU A 23 -7.08 1.93 6.82
C LEU A 23 -5.75 1.50 7.45
N ARG A 24 -5.00 2.42 8.07
CA ARG A 24 -3.77 2.04 8.79
C ARG A 24 -4.03 1.17 10.00
N MET A 25 -5.03 1.51 10.82
CA MET A 25 -5.42 0.66 11.95
C MET A 25 -5.83 -0.74 11.47
N LEU A 26 -6.54 -0.84 10.35
CA LEU A 26 -6.89 -2.12 9.74
C LEU A 26 -5.65 -2.92 9.30
N THR A 27 -4.66 -2.28 8.68
CA THR A 27 -3.41 -2.96 8.30
C THR A 27 -2.62 -3.46 9.52
N VAL A 28 -2.59 -2.68 10.60
CA VAL A 28 -1.96 -3.10 11.87
C VAL A 28 -2.71 -4.28 12.48
N ALA A 29 -4.04 -4.24 12.50
CA ALA A 29 -4.86 -5.34 12.99
C ALA A 29 -4.65 -6.64 12.18
N LEU A 30 -4.53 -6.54 10.86
CA LEU A 30 -4.21 -7.68 9.98
C LEU A 30 -2.82 -8.26 10.26
N ALA A 31 -1.81 -7.39 10.43
CA ALA A 31 -0.47 -7.84 10.79
C ALA A 31 -0.47 -8.57 12.15
N LEU A 32 -1.14 -8.01 13.15
CA LEU A 32 -1.29 -8.65 14.47
C LEU A 32 -2.06 -9.97 14.38
N ALA A 33 -3.14 -10.05 13.61
CA ALA A 33 -3.90 -11.28 13.40
C ALA A 33 -3.05 -12.40 12.80
N SER A 34 -2.02 -12.06 12.01
CA SER A 34 -1.13 -13.07 11.40
C SER A 34 -0.15 -13.74 12.37
N VAL A 35 0.05 -13.16 13.57
CA VAL A 35 1.02 -13.64 14.56
C VAL A 35 0.40 -13.97 15.92
N GLN A 36 -0.67 -13.29 16.31
CA GLN A 36 -1.29 -13.43 17.63
C GLN A 36 -2.25 -14.62 17.71
N ALA A 37 -2.39 -15.20 18.90
CA ALA A 37 -3.24 -16.38 19.13
C ALA A 37 -4.72 -16.13 18.81
N TRP A 38 -5.23 -14.93 19.10
CA TRP A 38 -6.62 -14.56 18.79
C TRP A 38 -6.89 -14.52 17.27
N GLY A 39 -5.85 -14.30 16.46
CA GLY A 39 -5.95 -14.30 15.00
C GLY A 39 -6.36 -15.65 14.42
N LYS A 40 -6.17 -16.75 15.17
CA LYS A 40 -6.66 -18.09 14.80
C LYS A 40 -8.19 -18.19 14.73
N ARG A 41 -8.92 -17.23 15.32
CA ARG A 41 -10.38 -17.14 15.23
C ARG A 41 -10.84 -16.55 13.90
N ILE A 42 -9.97 -15.87 13.17
CA ILE A 42 -10.28 -15.29 11.86
C ILE A 42 -10.03 -16.36 10.78
N PRO A 43 -10.94 -16.52 9.82
CA PRO A 43 -10.70 -17.40 8.67
C PRO A 43 -9.37 -17.10 7.98
N SER A 44 -8.51 -18.11 7.86
CA SER A 44 -7.14 -17.93 7.36
C SER A 44 -7.05 -17.33 5.97
N TRP A 45 -8.07 -17.56 5.14
CA TRP A 45 -8.14 -16.97 3.80
C TRP A 45 -8.33 -15.45 3.84
N ILE A 46 -9.04 -14.90 4.84
CA ILE A 46 -9.21 -13.45 5.04
C ILE A 46 -7.88 -12.83 5.43
N VAL A 47 -7.18 -13.44 6.39
CA VAL A 47 -5.88 -12.95 6.86
C VAL A 47 -4.88 -12.97 5.71
N LEU A 48 -4.78 -14.08 4.98
CA LEU A 48 -3.86 -14.19 3.86
C LEU A 48 -4.20 -13.20 2.73
N ALA A 49 -5.46 -13.12 2.30
CA ALA A 49 -5.88 -12.16 1.28
C ALA A 49 -5.64 -10.71 1.72
N GLY A 50 -5.93 -10.39 2.99
CA GLY A 50 -5.70 -9.07 3.57
C GLY A 50 -4.23 -8.67 3.60
N LEU A 51 -3.32 -9.58 3.97
CA LEU A 51 -1.88 -9.30 3.95
C LEU A 51 -1.36 -9.06 2.52
N TRP A 52 -1.80 -9.89 1.55
CA TRP A 52 -1.44 -9.69 0.14
C TRP A 52 -2.03 -8.42 -0.46
N GLY A 53 -3.26 -8.06 -0.09
CA GLY A 53 -3.88 -6.81 -0.50
C GLY A 53 -3.19 -5.59 0.12
N ALA A 54 -2.83 -5.66 1.39
CA ALA A 54 -2.07 -4.60 2.06
C ALA A 54 -0.68 -4.42 1.42
N ALA A 55 -0.01 -5.52 1.06
CA ALA A 55 1.25 -5.48 0.32
C ALA A 55 1.05 -4.83 -1.07
N ALA A 56 0.02 -5.25 -1.81
CA ALA A 56 -0.28 -4.71 -3.15
C ALA A 56 -0.55 -3.19 -3.10
N VAL A 57 -1.45 -2.72 -2.23
CA VAL A 57 -1.76 -1.29 -2.07
C VAL A 57 -0.50 -0.46 -1.83
N GLN A 58 0.43 -0.99 -1.03
CA GLN A 58 1.62 -0.25 -0.62
C GLN A 58 2.77 -0.36 -1.64
N LEU A 59 2.84 -1.44 -2.42
CA LEU A 59 3.94 -1.69 -3.36
C LEU A 59 3.67 -1.25 -4.79
N VAL A 60 2.41 -1.21 -5.25
CA VAL A 60 2.08 -0.94 -6.66
C VAL A 60 2.75 0.33 -7.16
N TYR A 61 2.62 1.44 -6.43
CA TYR A 61 3.22 2.70 -6.84
C TYR A 61 4.76 2.67 -6.80
N PRO A 62 5.44 2.39 -5.67
CA PRO A 62 6.91 2.44 -5.63
C PRO A 62 7.56 1.44 -6.59
N VAL A 63 6.93 0.28 -6.84
CA VAL A 63 7.40 -0.67 -7.85
C VAL A 63 7.24 -0.10 -9.26
N ALA A 64 6.08 0.50 -9.57
CA ALA A 64 5.88 1.14 -10.87
C ALA A 64 6.89 2.27 -11.12
N GLU A 65 7.18 3.09 -10.11
CA GLU A 65 8.20 4.13 -10.21
C GLU A 65 9.62 3.56 -10.39
N THR A 66 9.98 2.50 -9.67
CA THR A 66 11.27 1.80 -9.87
C THR A 66 11.41 1.27 -11.29
N VAL A 67 10.34 0.69 -11.85
CA VAL A 67 10.35 0.19 -13.24
C VAL A 67 10.54 1.34 -14.21
N VAL A 68 9.77 2.41 -14.10
CA VAL A 68 9.88 3.57 -15.02
C VAL A 68 11.24 4.23 -14.93
N LYS A 69 11.75 4.50 -13.73
CA LYS A 69 13.10 5.06 -13.56
C LYS A 69 14.17 4.12 -14.09
N GLY A 70 14.02 2.81 -13.89
CA GLY A 70 14.91 1.80 -14.46
C GLY A 70 14.94 1.84 -15.99
N LEU A 71 13.78 1.93 -16.64
CA LEU A 71 13.68 2.04 -18.11
C LEU A 71 14.32 3.32 -18.64
N ILE A 72 14.19 4.44 -17.92
CA ILE A 72 14.84 5.70 -18.31
C ILE A 72 16.36 5.59 -18.14
N LEU A 73 16.84 5.00 -17.05
CA LEU A 73 18.28 4.80 -16.80
C LEU A 73 18.95 3.88 -17.84
N THR A 74 18.21 2.90 -18.37
CA THR A 74 18.72 2.03 -19.45
C THR A 74 18.58 2.65 -20.84
N GLY A 75 18.01 3.85 -20.96
CA GLY A 75 17.73 4.51 -22.23
C GLY A 75 16.57 3.89 -23.03
N ALA A 76 15.81 2.96 -22.43
CA ALA A 76 14.65 2.33 -23.05
C ALA A 76 13.41 3.23 -23.07
N MET A 77 13.43 4.33 -22.31
CA MET A 77 12.33 5.30 -22.22
C MET A 77 12.87 6.73 -22.04
N HIS A 78 12.23 7.71 -22.68
CA HIS A 78 12.52 9.13 -22.43
C HIS A 78 11.73 9.64 -21.21
N PRO A 79 12.35 10.49 -20.36
CA PRO A 79 11.65 11.07 -19.22
C PRO A 79 10.54 12.01 -19.69
N LEU A 80 9.39 11.97 -18.99
CA LEU A 80 8.28 12.91 -19.18
C LEU A 80 8.33 14.06 -18.15
N ASP A 81 9.40 14.11 -17.34
CA ASP A 81 9.71 15.10 -16.31
C ASP A 81 8.58 15.37 -15.29
N LYS A 82 7.69 14.40 -15.09
CA LYS A 82 6.56 14.49 -14.14
C LYS A 82 6.26 13.14 -13.49
N GLY A 83 5.72 13.20 -12.27
CA GLY A 83 5.30 12.01 -11.51
C GLY A 83 6.43 10.98 -11.39
N ILE A 84 6.09 9.71 -11.66
CA ILE A 84 7.02 8.57 -11.60
C ILE A 84 8.21 8.64 -12.58
N SER A 85 8.17 9.55 -13.56
CA SER A 85 9.25 9.75 -14.54
C SER A 85 10.19 10.90 -14.17
N ASN A 86 9.93 11.61 -13.07
CA ASN A 86 10.73 12.77 -12.68
C ASN A 86 12.16 12.34 -12.25
N MET A 87 13.16 12.76 -13.01
CA MET A 87 14.58 12.47 -12.77
C MET A 87 15.35 13.59 -12.05
N SER A 88 14.67 14.66 -11.62
CA SER A 88 15.30 15.73 -10.84
C SER A 88 15.76 15.26 -9.45
N PRO A 89 16.64 16.02 -8.76
CA PRO A 89 17.02 15.73 -7.37
C PRO A 89 15.81 15.55 -6.44
N GLU A 90 14.78 16.39 -6.59
CA GLU A 90 13.53 16.29 -5.82
C GLU A 90 12.76 15.01 -6.17
N GLY A 91 12.75 14.62 -7.45
CA GLY A 91 12.18 13.35 -7.90
C GLY A 91 12.87 12.14 -7.27
N TRP A 92 14.19 12.18 -7.09
CA TRP A 92 14.94 11.13 -6.40
C TRP A 92 14.71 11.12 -4.89
N PHE A 93 14.61 12.29 -4.27
CA PHE A 93 14.24 12.39 -2.85
C PHE A 93 12.84 11.81 -2.60
N ASN A 94 11.86 12.20 -3.41
CA ASN A 94 10.49 11.71 -3.31
C ASN A 94 10.40 10.19 -3.53
N PHE A 95 11.14 9.67 -4.51
CA PHE A 95 11.26 8.23 -4.73
C PHE A 95 11.80 7.50 -3.48
N GLY A 96 12.86 8.02 -2.86
CA GLY A 96 13.42 7.46 -1.63
C GLY A 96 12.42 7.51 -0.46
N ALA A 97 11.77 8.65 -0.24
CA ALA A 97 10.77 8.84 0.80
C ALA A 97 9.57 7.89 0.60
N MET A 98 9.15 7.68 -0.65
CA MET A 98 8.07 6.78 -0.99
C MET A 98 8.42 5.31 -0.75
N TRP A 99 9.62 4.88 -1.10
CA TRP A 99 10.11 3.55 -0.72
C TRP A 99 10.17 3.38 0.80
N ALA A 100 10.57 4.41 1.55
CA ALA A 100 10.59 4.33 3.01
C ALA A 100 9.18 4.21 3.63
N ILE A 101 8.23 5.02 3.16
CA ILE A 101 6.88 5.13 3.75
C ILE A 101 5.93 4.02 3.26
N TRP A 102 6.07 3.60 2.01
CA TRP A 102 5.17 2.64 1.37
C TRP A 102 5.88 1.35 0.98
N GLY A 103 7.06 1.46 0.36
CA GLY A 103 7.83 0.31 -0.10
C GLY A 103 8.21 -0.66 1.03
N VAL A 104 8.90 -0.17 2.06
CA VAL A 104 9.36 -0.99 3.19
C VAL A 104 8.19 -1.64 3.92
N PRO A 105 7.15 -0.91 4.36
CA PRO A 105 5.95 -1.54 4.94
C PRO A 105 5.30 -2.56 4.01
N GLY A 106 5.18 -2.26 2.71
CA GLY A 106 4.63 -3.18 1.71
C GLY A 106 5.43 -4.49 1.60
N VAL A 107 6.76 -4.43 1.60
CA VAL A 107 7.63 -5.61 1.64
C VAL A 107 7.44 -6.40 2.94
N LEU A 108 7.32 -5.73 4.08
CA LEU A 108 7.06 -6.40 5.36
C LEU A 108 5.71 -7.13 5.36
N PHE A 109 4.66 -6.56 4.76
CA PHE A 109 3.38 -7.25 4.58
C PHE A 109 3.49 -8.46 3.66
N LEU A 110 4.26 -8.34 2.56
CA LEU A 110 4.54 -9.47 1.67
C LEU A 110 5.25 -10.61 2.42
N LEU A 111 6.30 -10.30 3.18
CA LEU A 111 7.04 -11.28 3.97
C LEU A 111 6.15 -11.91 5.05
N ALA A 112 5.30 -11.13 5.71
CA ALA A 112 4.31 -11.63 6.65
C ALA A 112 3.32 -12.59 5.98
N ALA A 113 2.85 -12.26 4.78
CA ALA A 113 1.95 -13.12 4.00
C ALA A 113 2.61 -14.46 3.61
N LEU A 114 3.88 -14.42 3.18
CA LEU A 114 4.66 -15.61 2.84
C LEU A 114 4.88 -16.49 4.08
N SER A 115 5.27 -15.91 5.22
CA SER A 115 5.44 -16.60 6.50
C SER A 115 4.13 -17.20 7.02
N TYR A 116 3.01 -16.48 6.87
CA TYR A 116 1.68 -16.98 7.25
C TYR A 116 1.27 -18.17 6.37
N ARG A 117 1.43 -18.06 5.04
CA ARG A 117 1.12 -19.13 4.08
C ARG A 117 1.92 -20.40 4.34
N ALA A 118 3.21 -20.27 4.67
CA ALA A 118 4.06 -21.42 4.99
C ALA A 118 3.51 -22.26 6.16
N ARG A 119 2.78 -21.62 7.09
CA ARG A 119 2.20 -22.25 8.28
C ARG A 119 0.72 -22.61 8.12
N THR A 120 0.06 -22.18 7.04
CA THR A 120 -1.38 -22.33 6.89
C THR A 120 -1.75 -22.65 5.43
N PRO A 121 -2.22 -23.88 5.15
CA PRO A 121 -2.55 -24.29 3.79
C PRO A 121 -3.83 -23.58 3.32
N VAL A 122 -3.65 -22.53 2.53
CA VAL A 122 -4.74 -21.76 1.89
C VAL A 122 -4.57 -21.82 0.39
N ARG A 123 -5.69 -21.96 -0.34
CA ARG A 123 -5.70 -21.97 -1.82
C ARG A 123 -5.10 -20.68 -2.38
N ALA A 124 -4.26 -20.80 -3.41
CA ALA A 124 -3.60 -19.67 -4.06
C ALA A 124 -4.57 -18.63 -4.64
N TRP A 125 -5.81 -19.02 -4.96
CA TRP A 125 -6.85 -18.09 -5.42
C TRP A 125 -7.07 -16.90 -4.47
N TRP A 126 -6.95 -17.10 -3.15
CA TRP A 126 -7.11 -16.02 -2.17
C TRP A 126 -5.97 -14.99 -2.22
N ILE A 127 -4.79 -15.40 -2.68
CA ILE A 127 -3.67 -14.49 -2.93
C ILE A 127 -4.02 -13.56 -4.09
N LEU A 128 -4.51 -14.14 -5.20
CA LEU A 128 -4.93 -13.37 -6.37
C LEU A 128 -6.05 -12.38 -6.02
N LEU A 129 -7.07 -12.84 -5.29
CA LEU A 129 -8.14 -11.97 -4.81
C LEU A 129 -7.62 -10.85 -3.90
N GLY A 130 -6.69 -11.15 -3.01
CA GLY A 130 -6.04 -10.15 -2.15
C GLY A 130 -5.32 -9.08 -2.97
N VAL A 131 -4.48 -9.50 -3.92
CA VAL A 131 -3.74 -8.59 -4.82
C VAL A 131 -4.69 -7.75 -5.66
N ILE A 132 -5.64 -8.38 -6.36
CA ILE A 132 -6.62 -7.66 -7.20
C ILE A 132 -7.44 -6.69 -6.35
N GLY A 133 -7.94 -7.13 -5.20
CA GLY A 133 -8.70 -6.29 -4.28
C GLY A 133 -7.89 -5.11 -3.75
N GLY A 134 -6.62 -5.33 -3.42
CA GLY A 134 -5.71 -4.26 -3.01
C GLY A 134 -5.45 -3.25 -4.13
N THR A 135 -5.10 -3.70 -5.33
CA THR A 135 -4.87 -2.81 -6.47
C THR A 135 -6.14 -2.04 -6.87
N ALA A 136 -7.29 -2.70 -6.87
CA ALA A 136 -8.58 -2.06 -7.14
C ALA A 136 -8.94 -1.01 -6.07
N LEU A 137 -8.68 -1.30 -4.79
CA LEU A 137 -8.85 -0.34 -3.70
C LEU A 137 -7.95 0.89 -3.89
N LEU A 138 -6.69 0.69 -4.25
CA LEU A 138 -5.77 1.81 -4.53
C LEU A 138 -6.28 2.67 -5.68
N GLY A 139 -6.74 2.06 -6.78
CA GLY A 139 -7.35 2.78 -7.90
C GLY A 139 -8.61 3.54 -7.49
N GLY A 140 -9.49 2.91 -6.71
CA GLY A 140 -10.70 3.54 -6.19
C GLY A 140 -10.41 4.71 -5.26
N LEU A 141 -9.40 4.61 -4.39
CA LEU A 141 -8.93 5.72 -3.55
C LEU A 141 -8.40 6.87 -4.41
N GLY A 142 -7.67 6.57 -5.48
CA GLY A 142 -7.22 7.57 -6.44
C GLY A 142 -8.37 8.36 -7.07
N ILE A 143 -9.45 7.67 -7.45
CA ILE A 143 -10.67 8.30 -8.02
C ILE A 143 -11.46 9.09 -6.98
N LEU A 144 -11.49 8.64 -5.72
CA LEU A 144 -12.24 9.30 -4.65
C LEU A 144 -11.57 10.58 -4.14
N ILE A 145 -10.24 10.66 -4.24
CA ILE A 145 -9.43 11.76 -3.70
C ILE A 145 -9.02 12.76 -4.79
N GLY A 146 -8.83 12.29 -6.03
CA GLY A 146 -8.47 13.11 -7.20
C GLY A 146 -9.67 13.69 -7.91
#